data_AF-A0A8T4M5G8-F1
#
_entry.id   AF-A0A8T4M5G8-F1
#
_cell.length_a   1.000
_cell.length_b   1.000
_cell.length_c   1.000
_cell.angle_alpha   90.00
_cell.angle_beta   90.00
_cell.angle_gamma   90.00
#
_symmetry.space_group_name_H-M   'P 1'
#
loop_
_entity.id
_entity.type
_entity.pdbx_description
1 polymer ?
#
loop_
_entity_poly.entity_id
_entity_poly.type
_entity_poly.pdbx_seq_one_letter_code
_entity_poly.pdbx_strand_id
1 'polypeptide(L)'
;MDGMDGMNGRNIKVALALLSITAIIIVLASAGYASALTIKSVDYSTLTPGSQSALTIKVDNDFSRDVKDVSLSVNTAGTPFSVIGSSQDSADEINEDDDETFTFEIKASGSAKPGDYVIPYIIKYELENVTKTENGNIGITIRGNPSLEYSASIERPVINEQTRINLKIINKGFADARFVSVKLTPQGYTLLSDEEVYIGSVDSDDFETAGFDVYLNSLSPVMNAAVEYRDFDNKKIVENIQILLTVYSRERAVELGIIKESNTGIIILLIALVIILWSVWRIIKKRRARKKMMSRG
;
A
#
# COMPACT_ATOMS: atom_id res chain seq x y z
N MET A 1 53.81 -17.95 74.05
CA MET A 1 53.92 -16.94 72.98
C MET A 1 52.90 -17.31 71.91
N ASP A 2 51.58 -17.37 72.14
CA ASP A 2 50.64 -16.54 72.91
C ASP A 2 50.73 -15.05 72.57
N GLY A 3 49.76 -14.59 71.78
CA GLY A 3 49.58 -13.17 71.45
C GLY A 3 49.49 -12.82 69.96
N MET A 4 48.69 -13.52 69.15
CA MET A 4 48.33 -13.00 67.81
C MET A 4 47.07 -13.63 67.19
N ASP A 5 46.02 -13.90 67.99
CA ASP A 5 44.75 -14.42 67.44
C ASP A 5 43.55 -13.61 67.92
N GLY A 6 43.56 -12.33 67.55
CA GLY A 6 42.61 -11.36 68.09
C GLY A 6 42.31 -10.20 67.15
N MET A 7 42.49 -10.34 65.84
CA MET A 7 41.80 -9.44 64.91
C MET A 7 40.35 -9.91 64.80
N ASN A 8 39.61 -9.53 65.84
CA ASN A 8 38.19 -9.72 66.10
C ASN A 8 37.41 -9.71 64.79
N GLY A 9 36.66 -10.78 64.45
CA GLY A 9 35.96 -10.91 63.17
C GLY A 9 35.01 -9.74 62.83
N ARG A 10 34.68 -8.91 63.82
CA ARG A 10 34.03 -7.61 63.65
C ARG A 10 34.87 -6.62 62.81
N ASN A 11 36.18 -6.53 63.05
CA ASN A 11 37.09 -5.63 62.33
C ASN A 11 37.30 -6.08 60.89
N ILE A 12 37.34 -7.39 60.62
CA ILE A 12 37.42 -7.94 59.26
C ILE A 12 36.12 -7.67 58.48
N LYS A 13 34.96 -7.84 59.12
CA LYS A 13 33.65 -7.50 58.52
C LYS A 13 33.51 -6.00 58.25
N VAL A 14 33.99 -5.15 59.16
CA VAL A 14 33.99 -3.69 58.97
C VAL A 14 34.94 -3.28 57.84
N ALA A 15 36.13 -3.89 57.74
CA ALA A 15 37.06 -3.62 56.64
C ALA A 15 36.52 -4.06 55.27
N LEU A 16 35.88 -5.23 55.19
CA LEU A 16 35.21 -5.71 53.98
C LEU A 16 34.01 -4.83 53.60
N ALA A 17 33.22 -4.40 54.59
CA ALA A 17 32.11 -3.47 54.37
C ALA A 17 32.61 -2.12 53.83
N LEU A 18 33.67 -1.56 54.41
CA LEU A 18 34.29 -0.31 53.94
C LEU A 18 34.86 -0.45 52.51
N LEU A 19 35.51 -1.57 52.19
CA LEU A 19 35.99 -1.86 50.83
C LEU A 19 34.85 -2.00 49.80
N SER A 20 33.72 -2.60 50.20
CA SER A 20 32.55 -2.68 49.31
C SER A 20 31.87 -1.33 49.11
N ILE A 21 31.82 -0.48 50.14
CA ILE A 21 31.26 0.88 50.05
C ILE A 21 32.15 1.76 49.14
N THR A 22 33.48 1.68 49.27
CA THR A 22 34.38 2.43 48.38
C THR A 22 34.34 1.92 46.94
N ALA A 23 34.21 0.61 46.71
CA ALA A 23 34.02 0.07 45.36
C ALA A 23 32.70 0.55 44.72
N ILE A 24 31.61 0.64 45.50
CA ILE A 24 30.32 1.16 45.03
C ILE A 24 30.40 2.66 44.73
N ILE A 25 31.12 3.45 45.55
CA ILE A 25 31.34 4.88 45.30
C ILE A 25 32.20 5.10 44.05
N ILE A 26 33.22 4.27 43.81
CA ILE A 26 34.04 4.33 42.59
C ILE A 26 33.22 3.95 41.36
N VAL A 27 32.36 2.93 41.45
CA VAL A 27 31.44 2.56 40.36
C VAL A 27 30.42 3.67 40.07
N LEU A 28 29.84 4.29 41.12
CA LEU A 28 28.91 5.42 40.99
C LEU A 28 29.60 6.70 40.50
N ALA A 29 30.86 6.94 40.86
CA ALA A 29 31.68 8.05 40.33
C ALA A 29 32.20 7.78 38.90
N SER A 30 32.26 6.51 38.49
CA SER A 30 32.60 6.09 37.12
C SER A 30 31.39 6.00 36.18
N ALA A 31 30.18 6.19 36.69
CA ALA A 31 29.04 6.62 35.87
C ALA A 31 29.26 8.10 35.49
N GLY A 32 30.38 8.36 34.80
CA GLY A 32 30.59 9.62 34.13
C GLY A 32 29.45 9.77 33.15
N TYR A 33 28.70 10.86 33.29
CA TYR A 33 27.89 11.38 32.21
C TYR A 33 28.82 11.44 31.00
N ALA A 34 28.56 10.61 29.99
CA ALA A 34 29.26 10.76 28.74
C ALA A 34 28.71 12.05 28.10
N SER A 35 29.33 13.19 28.41
CA SER A 35 29.06 14.43 27.68
C SER A 35 29.47 14.23 26.22
N ALA A 36 28.58 14.59 25.31
CA ALA A 36 28.71 14.43 23.87
C ALA A 36 27.94 15.57 23.17
N LEU A 37 28.17 15.76 21.87
CA LEU A 37 27.24 16.55 21.07
C LEU A 37 26.07 15.64 20.66
N THR A 38 24.87 15.91 21.17
CA THR A 38 23.72 15.02 20.95
C THR A 38 22.71 15.64 20.00
N ILE A 39 21.99 14.80 19.24
CA ILE A 39 20.89 15.29 18.41
C ILE A 39 19.66 15.48 19.30
N LYS A 40 19.25 16.73 19.47
CA LYS A 40 18.09 17.13 20.27
C LYS A 40 16.78 16.97 19.52
N SER A 41 16.74 17.42 18.26
CA SER A 41 15.58 17.25 17.38
C SER A 41 15.99 17.13 15.91
N VAL A 42 15.10 16.50 15.14
CA VAL A 42 15.17 16.40 13.68
C VAL A 42 13.80 16.74 13.14
N ASP A 43 13.72 17.84 12.42
CA ASP A 43 12.47 18.41 11.93
C ASP A 43 12.51 18.50 10.40
N TYR A 44 11.43 18.07 9.75
CA TYR A 44 11.26 18.16 8.30
C TYR A 44 9.77 18.16 7.95
N SER A 45 9.42 18.76 6.81
CA SER A 45 8.06 18.69 6.26
C SER A 45 7.79 17.32 5.64
N THR A 46 6.52 16.97 5.45
CA THR A 46 6.16 15.68 4.85
C THR A 46 6.81 15.49 3.48
N LEU A 47 7.60 14.43 3.34
CA LEU A 47 8.22 14.04 2.08
C LEU A 47 7.38 12.98 1.38
N THR A 48 7.02 13.21 0.12
CA THR A 48 6.51 12.23 -0.83
C THR A 48 7.52 11.98 -1.96
N PRO A 49 7.39 10.92 -2.77
CA PRO A 49 8.29 10.69 -3.90
C PRO A 49 8.41 11.92 -4.80
N GLY A 50 9.65 12.35 -5.05
CA GLY A 50 9.97 13.53 -5.89
C GLY A 50 9.92 14.88 -5.17
N SER A 51 9.41 14.95 -3.95
CA SER A 51 9.29 16.20 -3.18
C SER A 51 10.61 16.61 -2.51
N GLN A 52 10.67 17.87 -2.04
CA GLN A 52 11.80 18.48 -1.35
C GLN A 52 11.36 18.98 0.03
N SER A 53 12.29 18.98 0.98
CA SER A 53 12.07 19.50 2.34
C SER A 53 13.37 20.05 2.92
N ALA A 54 13.24 21.04 3.81
CA ALA A 54 14.33 21.46 4.67
C ALA A 54 14.42 20.50 5.86
N LEU A 55 15.55 19.82 5.99
CA LEU A 55 15.92 18.98 7.12
C LEU A 55 16.67 19.84 8.13
N THR A 56 16.00 20.16 9.23
CA THR A 56 16.55 20.93 10.34
C THR A 56 16.97 19.99 11.46
N ILE A 57 18.25 20.02 11.82
CA ILE A 57 18.84 19.18 12.88
C ILE A 57 19.36 20.08 13.97
N LYS A 58 18.84 19.92 15.18
CA LYS A 58 19.28 20.66 16.36
C LYS A 58 20.26 19.79 17.16
N VAL A 59 21.46 20.32 17.39
CA VAL A 59 22.54 19.66 18.12
C VAL A 59 22.73 20.34 19.48
N ASP A 60 22.64 19.58 20.56
CA ASP A 60 22.82 20.04 21.95
C ASP A 60 24.28 19.85 22.36
N ASN A 61 24.82 20.82 23.09
CA ASN A 61 26.11 20.69 23.75
C ASN A 61 25.95 20.27 25.21
N ASP A 62 26.02 18.95 25.47
CA ASP A 62 25.95 18.38 26.83
C ASP A 62 27.30 18.40 27.58
N PHE A 63 28.32 19.07 27.04
CA PHE A 63 29.57 19.30 27.75
C PHE A 63 29.44 20.47 28.70
N SER A 64 30.12 20.39 29.85
CA SER A 64 30.23 21.50 30.81
C SER A 64 31.22 22.60 30.35
N ARG A 65 31.28 22.85 29.04
CA ARG A 65 32.19 23.77 28.37
C ARG A 65 31.82 23.95 26.89
N ASP A 66 32.27 25.05 26.32
CA ASP A 66 32.06 25.38 24.91
C ASP A 66 32.81 24.43 23.97
N VAL A 67 32.21 24.22 22.80
CA VAL A 67 32.73 23.38 21.72
C VAL A 67 32.92 24.22 20.46
N LYS A 68 34.06 24.08 19.78
CA LYS A 68 34.43 24.94 18.64
C LYS A 68 34.49 24.18 17.32
N ASP A 69 34.50 24.92 16.22
CA ASP A 69 34.64 24.42 14.85
C ASP A 69 33.71 23.23 14.57
N VAL A 70 32.44 23.39 14.93
CA VAL A 70 31.43 22.34 14.83
C VAL A 70 30.98 22.24 13.40
N SER A 71 30.99 21.03 12.85
CA SER A 71 30.42 20.74 11.54
C SER A 71 29.60 19.48 11.56
N LEU A 72 28.40 19.57 10.98
CA LEU A 72 27.50 18.45 10.79
C LEU A 72 27.45 18.11 9.29
N SER A 73 27.72 16.87 8.96
CA SER A 73 27.61 16.35 7.59
C SER A 73 26.58 15.22 7.52
N VAL A 74 25.73 15.24 6.50
CA VAL A 74 24.78 14.16 6.21
C VAL A 74 25.24 13.35 5.00
N ASN A 75 25.07 12.03 5.05
CA ASN A 75 25.45 11.14 3.96
C ASN A 75 24.22 10.45 3.38
N THR A 76 23.80 10.86 2.17
CA THR A 76 22.64 10.26 1.50
C THR A 76 23.03 9.15 0.51
N ALA A 77 24.30 8.76 0.42
CA ALA A 77 24.74 7.71 -0.49
C ALA A 77 24.05 6.37 -0.17
N GLY A 78 23.45 5.75 -1.19
CA GLY A 78 22.70 4.50 -1.03
C GLY A 78 21.29 4.66 -0.45
N THR A 79 20.85 5.89 -0.17
CA THR A 79 19.48 6.21 0.26
C THR A 79 18.67 6.78 -0.92
N PRO A 80 17.33 6.83 -0.87
CA PRO A 80 16.53 7.47 -1.90
C PRO A 80 16.53 9.01 -1.81
N PHE A 81 17.51 9.62 -1.12
CA PHE A 81 17.61 11.07 -0.95
C PHE A 81 18.83 11.65 -1.65
N SER A 82 18.68 12.91 -2.07
CA SER A 82 19.78 13.75 -2.50
C SER A 82 19.77 15.04 -1.70
N VAL A 83 20.95 15.55 -1.35
CA VAL A 83 21.08 16.91 -0.81
C VAL A 83 21.17 17.91 -1.96
N ILE A 84 20.44 19.01 -1.85
CA ILE A 84 20.50 20.15 -2.75
C ILE A 84 21.43 21.18 -2.11
N GLY A 85 22.48 21.57 -2.83
CA GLY A 85 23.52 22.43 -2.28
C GLY A 85 24.57 21.63 -1.50
N SER A 86 24.81 22.01 -0.25
CA SER A 86 25.86 21.42 0.60
C SER A 86 25.30 20.31 1.48
N SER A 87 26.02 19.20 1.57
CA SER A 87 25.76 18.11 2.53
C SER A 87 26.47 18.32 3.88
N GLN A 88 27.09 19.48 4.08
CA GLN A 88 27.78 19.86 5.30
C GLN A 88 27.40 21.30 5.67
N ASP A 89 27.15 21.52 6.96
CA ASP A 89 26.86 22.81 7.57
C ASP A 89 27.72 22.97 8.83
N SER A 90 28.01 24.20 9.24
CA SER A 90 29.02 24.48 10.28
C SER A 90 28.69 25.69 11.14
N ALA A 91 29.09 25.63 12.41
CA ALA A 91 29.04 26.73 13.35
C ALA A 91 30.41 26.89 14.03
N ASP A 92 30.79 28.14 14.28
CA ASP A 92 32.10 28.45 14.87
C ASP A 92 32.21 27.93 16.32
N GLU A 93 31.11 27.98 17.08
CA GLU A 93 31.06 27.57 18.49
C GLU A 93 29.63 27.20 18.90
N ILE A 94 29.50 26.27 19.85
CA ILE A 94 28.27 25.98 20.60
C ILE A 94 28.63 26.10 22.08
N ASN A 95 27.95 26.99 22.82
CA ASN A 95 28.24 27.24 24.22
C ASN A 95 27.84 26.03 25.09
N GLU A 96 28.40 25.94 26.30
CA GLU A 96 27.92 25.01 27.34
C GLU A 96 26.40 25.13 27.55
N ASP A 97 25.72 23.98 27.62
CA ASP A 97 24.26 23.87 27.81
C ASP A 97 23.39 24.58 26.74
N ASP A 98 23.96 24.88 25.57
CA ASP A 98 23.28 25.54 24.44
C ASP A 98 23.10 24.59 23.24
N ASP A 99 22.25 25.00 22.29
CA ASP A 99 21.98 24.25 21.06
C ASP A 99 22.20 25.05 19.78
N GLU A 100 22.60 24.35 18.72
CA GLU A 100 22.81 24.93 17.39
C GLU A 100 21.98 24.21 16.33
N THR A 101 21.52 24.96 15.34
CA THR A 101 20.60 24.45 14.31
C THR A 101 21.27 24.41 12.94
N PHE A 102 21.41 23.20 12.41
CA PHE A 102 21.96 22.94 11.08
C PHE A 102 20.83 22.63 10.10
N THR A 103 20.90 23.15 8.87
CA THR A 103 19.81 22.98 7.89
C THR A 103 20.32 22.45 6.55
N PHE A 104 19.71 21.37 6.07
CA PHE A 104 20.01 20.75 4.78
C PHE A 104 18.77 20.72 3.89
N GLU A 105 18.89 21.14 2.64
CA GLU A 105 17.79 20.99 1.69
C GLU A 105 17.87 19.58 1.07
N ILE A 106 16.88 18.73 1.33
CA ILE A 106 16.86 17.34 0.86
C ILE A 106 15.75 17.10 -0.14
N LYS A 107 15.99 16.22 -1.11
CA LYS A 107 15.01 15.77 -2.12
C LYS A 107 14.85 14.26 -2.07
N ALA A 108 13.61 13.80 -1.97
CA ALA A 108 13.28 12.40 -2.21
C ALA A 108 13.29 12.09 -3.71
N SER A 109 13.87 10.96 -4.12
CA SER A 109 13.81 10.49 -5.50
C SER A 109 12.35 10.36 -5.97
N GLY A 110 12.10 10.66 -7.25
CA GLY A 110 10.77 10.44 -7.85
C GLY A 110 10.35 8.96 -7.90
N SER A 111 11.34 8.06 -7.88
CA SER A 111 11.13 6.60 -7.81
C SER A 111 11.25 6.04 -6.39
N ALA A 112 11.38 6.91 -5.38
CA ALA A 112 11.44 6.46 -4.00
C ALA A 112 10.14 5.74 -3.63
N LYS A 113 10.26 4.61 -2.94
CA LYS A 113 9.10 3.94 -2.36
C LYS A 113 8.76 4.63 -1.02
N PRO A 114 7.47 4.69 -0.64
CA PRO A 114 7.11 5.07 0.71
C PRO A 114 7.75 4.12 1.74
N GLY A 115 8.25 4.66 2.83
CA GLY A 115 8.98 3.90 3.84
C GLY A 115 9.79 4.78 4.78
N ASP A 116 10.31 4.13 5.83
CA ASP A 116 11.27 4.74 6.75
C ASP A 116 12.69 4.46 6.27
N TYR A 117 13.50 5.50 6.23
CA TYR A 117 14.86 5.46 5.75
C TYR A 117 15.80 6.05 6.79
N VAL A 118 17.04 5.57 6.76
CA VAL A 118 18.09 6.03 7.67
C VAL A 118 19.12 6.83 6.88
N ILE A 119 19.43 8.03 7.36
CA ILE A 119 20.51 8.85 6.84
C ILE A 119 21.62 8.91 7.90
N PRO A 120 22.81 8.38 7.61
CA PRO A 120 23.97 8.57 8.47
C PRO A 120 24.40 10.04 8.52
N TYR A 121 24.85 10.48 9.69
CA TYR A 121 25.47 11.79 9.88
C TYR A 121 26.81 11.67 10.61
N ILE A 122 27.63 12.72 10.45
CA ILE A 122 28.93 12.87 11.10
C ILE A 122 28.99 14.27 11.71
N ILE A 123 29.23 14.35 13.03
CA ILE A 123 29.56 15.59 13.72
C ILE A 123 31.07 15.61 13.94
N LYS A 124 31.74 16.67 13.50
CA LYS A 124 33.14 16.94 13.84
C LYS A 124 33.21 18.23 14.61
N TYR A 125 34.02 18.25 15.65
CA TYR A 125 34.16 19.41 16.52
C TYR A 125 35.51 19.41 17.23
N GLU A 126 35.92 20.56 17.74
CA GLU A 126 37.08 20.73 18.60
C GLU A 126 36.66 20.88 20.05
N LEU A 127 37.17 20.00 20.90
CA LEU A 127 37.03 20.10 22.35
C LEU A 127 38.43 20.10 22.94
N GLU A 128 38.80 21.18 23.64
CA GLU A 128 40.07 21.21 24.40
C GLU A 128 41.31 21.17 23.48
N ASN A 129 41.22 21.76 22.28
CA ASN A 129 42.22 21.69 21.19
C ASN A 129 42.42 20.27 20.62
N VAL A 130 41.45 19.38 20.82
CA VAL A 130 41.42 18.05 20.23
C VAL A 130 40.20 17.91 19.33
N THR A 131 40.43 17.63 18.05
CA THR A 131 39.37 17.29 17.12
C THR A 131 38.75 15.94 17.47
N LYS A 132 37.44 15.92 17.66
CA LYS A 132 36.63 14.74 17.88
C LYS A 132 35.70 14.50 16.70
N THR A 133 35.20 13.27 16.59
CA THR A 133 34.25 12.87 15.56
C THR A 133 33.23 11.93 16.16
N GLU A 134 31.97 12.25 15.96
CA GLU A 134 30.83 11.45 16.36
C GLU A 134 30.02 11.08 15.12
N ASN A 135 29.56 9.83 15.08
CA ASN A 135 28.75 9.33 13.98
C ASN A 135 27.41 8.89 14.54
N GLY A 136 26.35 9.09 13.76
CA GLY A 136 25.04 8.60 14.11
C GLY A 136 24.13 8.47 12.90
N ASN A 137 22.85 8.28 13.18
CA ASN A 137 21.83 8.02 12.20
C ASN A 137 20.58 8.82 12.54
N ILE A 138 19.95 9.42 11.54
CA ILE A 138 18.61 10.03 11.66
C ILE A 138 17.61 9.25 10.80
N GLY A 139 16.38 9.15 11.28
CA GLY A 139 15.27 8.54 10.55
C GLY A 139 14.49 9.58 9.76
N ILE A 140 14.26 9.32 8.48
CA ILE A 140 13.40 10.15 7.61
C ILE A 140 12.37 9.24 6.93
N THR A 141 11.10 9.61 7.03
CA THR A 141 9.99 8.89 6.41
C THR A 141 9.61 9.55 5.09
N ILE A 142 9.61 8.76 4.01
CA ILE A 142 8.92 9.11 2.77
C ILE A 142 7.50 8.56 2.88
N ARG A 143 6.51 9.46 2.92
CA ARG A 143 5.10 9.11 2.92
C ARG A 143 4.58 8.94 1.50
N GLY A 144 3.57 8.09 1.36
CA GLY A 144 2.76 7.99 0.16
C GLY A 144 1.36 7.58 0.55
N ASN A 145 0.38 7.99 -0.24
CA ASN A 145 -1.01 7.55 -0.07
C ASN A 145 -1.44 6.80 -1.34
N PRO A 146 -2.23 5.72 -1.19
CA PRO A 146 -2.95 5.15 -2.32
C PRO A 146 -3.96 6.17 -2.87
N SER A 147 -4.27 6.05 -4.16
CA SER A 147 -5.29 6.85 -4.83
C SER A 147 -6.03 5.94 -5.79
N LEU A 148 -7.17 5.43 -5.35
CA LEU A 148 -7.91 4.40 -6.07
C LEU A 148 -8.91 5.02 -7.06
N GLU A 149 -8.90 4.52 -8.28
CA GLU A 149 -9.87 4.84 -9.33
C GLU A 149 -10.62 3.58 -9.73
N TYR A 150 -11.90 3.73 -10.06
CA TYR A 150 -12.82 2.62 -10.23
C TYR A 150 -13.48 2.66 -11.59
N SER A 151 -13.56 1.51 -12.25
CA SER A 151 -14.36 1.33 -13.46
C SER A 151 -15.02 -0.04 -13.44
N ALA A 152 -16.24 -0.15 -13.95
CA ALA A 152 -16.96 -1.41 -13.99
C ALA A 152 -17.33 -1.78 -15.43
N SER A 153 -17.34 -3.08 -15.72
CA SER A 153 -17.75 -3.63 -17.01
C SER A 153 -18.64 -4.86 -16.80
N ILE A 154 -19.47 -5.19 -17.78
CA ILE A 154 -20.30 -6.40 -17.77
C ILE A 154 -19.87 -7.27 -18.96
N GLU A 155 -19.59 -8.56 -18.71
CA GLU A 155 -19.19 -9.49 -19.78
C GLU A 155 -20.26 -9.66 -20.85
N ARG A 156 -21.51 -9.84 -20.43
CA ARG A 156 -22.71 -9.91 -21.29
C ARG A 156 -23.79 -8.96 -20.76
N PRO A 157 -23.88 -7.72 -21.28
CA PRO A 157 -24.82 -6.70 -20.79
C PRO A 157 -26.22 -6.88 -21.38
N VAL A 158 -26.87 -8.02 -21.13
CA VAL A 158 -28.23 -8.32 -21.64
C VAL A 158 -29.19 -8.46 -20.48
N ILE A 159 -30.32 -7.75 -20.53
CA ILE A 159 -31.34 -7.81 -19.48
C ILE A 159 -31.95 -9.22 -19.37
N ASN A 160 -32.35 -9.60 -18.15
CA ASN A 160 -32.94 -10.88 -17.79
C ASN A 160 -32.01 -12.09 -18.03
N GLU A 161 -30.70 -11.86 -18.09
CA GLU A 161 -29.68 -12.90 -18.20
C GLU A 161 -28.72 -12.89 -17.00
N GLN A 162 -28.12 -14.05 -16.73
CA GLN A 162 -27.00 -14.19 -15.80
C GLN A 162 -25.71 -13.74 -16.47
N THR A 163 -24.88 -12.99 -15.75
CA THR A 163 -23.65 -12.42 -16.27
C THR A 163 -22.70 -12.07 -15.12
N ARG A 164 -21.50 -11.57 -15.44
CA ARG A 164 -20.51 -11.13 -14.47
C ARG A 164 -20.25 -9.64 -14.59
N ILE A 165 -20.34 -8.92 -13.47
CA ILE A 165 -19.86 -7.55 -13.34
C ILE A 165 -18.40 -7.62 -12.88
N ASN A 166 -17.49 -6.99 -13.62
CA ASN A 166 -16.08 -6.87 -13.28
C ASN A 166 -15.77 -5.42 -12.86
N LEU A 167 -15.46 -5.22 -11.59
CA LEU A 167 -14.96 -3.97 -11.04
C LEU A 167 -13.44 -3.95 -11.11
N LYS A 168 -12.89 -3.05 -11.92
CA LYS A 168 -11.47 -2.75 -11.97
C LYS A 168 -11.15 -1.62 -11.00
N ILE A 169 -10.16 -1.84 -10.15
CA ILE A 169 -9.63 -0.90 -9.16
C ILE A 169 -8.20 -0.58 -9.56
N ILE A 170 -7.89 0.68 -9.84
CA ILE A 170 -6.59 1.14 -10.33
C ILE A 170 -5.98 2.03 -9.25
N ASN A 171 -4.76 1.73 -8.79
CA ASN A 171 -4.07 2.58 -7.82
C ASN A 171 -3.10 3.53 -8.52
N LYS A 172 -3.49 4.81 -8.60
CA LYS A 172 -2.68 5.92 -9.12
C LYS A 172 -1.88 6.65 -8.02
N GLY A 173 -1.93 6.13 -6.79
CA GLY A 173 -1.21 6.69 -5.65
C GLY A 173 0.23 6.22 -5.58
N PHE A 174 1.01 6.84 -4.69
CA PHE A 174 2.43 6.51 -4.48
C PHE A 174 2.66 5.36 -3.49
N ALA A 175 1.61 4.91 -2.79
CA ALA A 175 1.65 3.80 -1.85
C ALA A 175 0.61 2.74 -2.19
N ASP A 176 0.88 1.52 -1.77
CA ASP A 176 -0.03 0.39 -1.94
C ASP A 176 -1.28 0.57 -1.06
N ALA A 177 -2.43 0.20 -1.60
CA ALA A 177 -3.63 -0.01 -0.78
C ALA A 177 -3.59 -1.44 -0.25
N ARG A 178 -3.71 -1.61 1.08
CA ARG A 178 -3.62 -2.93 1.73
C ARG A 178 -4.97 -3.36 2.30
N PHE A 179 -5.15 -4.68 2.43
CA PHE A 179 -6.38 -5.30 2.91
C PHE A 179 -7.62 -4.82 2.15
N VAL A 180 -7.47 -4.66 0.83
CA VAL A 180 -8.53 -4.16 -0.03
C VAL A 180 -9.67 -5.17 -0.08
N SER A 181 -10.87 -4.70 0.20
CA SER A 181 -12.12 -5.45 0.14
C SER A 181 -13.20 -4.61 -0.51
N VAL A 182 -14.08 -5.26 -1.26
CA VAL A 182 -15.19 -4.62 -1.96
C VAL A 182 -16.47 -5.28 -1.52
N LYS A 183 -17.38 -4.48 -0.94
CA LYS A 183 -18.72 -4.92 -0.57
C LYS A 183 -19.77 -4.28 -1.46
N LEU A 184 -20.56 -5.08 -2.18
CA LEU A 184 -21.62 -4.60 -3.06
C LEU A 184 -22.93 -4.37 -2.34
N THR A 185 -23.67 -3.35 -2.80
CA THR A 185 -25.09 -3.16 -2.49
C THR A 185 -25.87 -3.15 -3.81
N PRO A 186 -26.55 -4.27 -4.17
CA PRO A 186 -27.21 -4.40 -5.46
C PRO A 186 -28.35 -3.40 -5.68
N GLN A 187 -28.40 -2.80 -6.87
CA GLN A 187 -29.51 -1.95 -7.31
C GLN A 187 -29.79 -2.16 -8.81
N GLY A 188 -30.96 -2.72 -9.12
CA GLY A 188 -31.35 -3.06 -10.50
C GLY A 188 -30.79 -4.38 -11.03
N TYR A 189 -30.17 -5.19 -10.16
CA TYR A 189 -29.72 -6.56 -10.44
C TYR A 189 -29.82 -7.41 -9.16
N THR A 190 -29.85 -8.73 -9.32
CA THR A 190 -29.79 -9.70 -8.21
C THR A 190 -28.37 -10.25 -8.15
N LEU A 191 -27.74 -10.19 -6.97
CA LEU A 191 -26.43 -10.79 -6.75
C LEU A 191 -26.56 -12.31 -6.59
N LEU A 192 -25.69 -13.06 -7.26
CA LEU A 192 -25.63 -14.52 -7.23
C LEU A 192 -24.36 -15.04 -6.54
N SER A 193 -23.29 -14.25 -6.54
CA SER A 193 -22.04 -14.49 -5.78
C SER A 193 -22.11 -13.90 -4.37
N ASP A 194 -20.99 -13.98 -3.63
CA ASP A 194 -20.85 -13.31 -2.34
C ASP A 194 -20.94 -11.78 -2.47
N GLU A 195 -21.48 -11.13 -1.43
CA GLU A 195 -21.61 -9.67 -1.35
C GLU A 195 -20.28 -8.94 -1.14
N GLU A 196 -19.27 -9.64 -0.65
CA GLU A 196 -17.95 -9.10 -0.33
C GLU A 196 -16.85 -9.94 -0.97
N VAL A 197 -15.89 -9.26 -1.60
CA VAL A 197 -14.70 -9.87 -2.19
C VAL A 197 -13.46 -9.26 -1.56
N TYR A 198 -12.60 -10.11 -0.98
CA TYR A 198 -11.29 -9.72 -0.48
C TYR A 198 -10.24 -9.85 -1.59
N ILE A 199 -9.57 -8.75 -1.90
CA ILE A 199 -8.57 -8.66 -2.97
C ILE A 199 -7.15 -8.84 -2.40
N GLY A 200 -6.87 -8.27 -1.22
CA GLY A 200 -5.53 -8.27 -0.64
C GLY A 200 -4.85 -6.92 -0.78
N SER A 201 -3.96 -6.75 -1.75
CA SER A 201 -3.32 -5.47 -2.05
C SER A 201 -3.66 -4.96 -3.44
N VAL A 202 -3.62 -3.64 -3.62
CA VAL A 202 -3.55 -3.01 -4.94
C VAL A 202 -2.30 -2.12 -4.92
N ASP A 203 -1.25 -2.61 -5.55
CA ASP A 203 0.08 -2.00 -5.54
C ASP A 203 0.06 -0.65 -6.28
N SER A 204 0.97 0.26 -5.92
CA SER A 204 1.15 1.53 -6.62
C SER A 204 1.45 1.29 -8.11
N ASP A 205 0.76 2.02 -8.99
CA ASP A 205 0.84 1.90 -10.46
C ASP A 205 0.33 0.56 -11.01
N ASP A 206 -0.48 -0.17 -10.25
CA ASP A 206 -1.13 -1.41 -10.68
C ASP A 206 -2.67 -1.35 -10.57
N PHE A 207 -3.32 -2.41 -11.03
CA PHE A 207 -4.76 -2.59 -10.91
C PHE A 207 -5.14 -4.02 -10.53
N GLU A 208 -6.26 -4.13 -9.82
CA GLU A 208 -6.90 -5.40 -9.51
C GLU A 208 -8.33 -5.44 -10.02
N THR A 209 -8.89 -6.65 -10.15
CA THR A 209 -10.27 -6.84 -10.60
C THR A 209 -11.05 -7.72 -9.65
N ALA A 210 -12.22 -7.24 -9.20
CA ALA A 210 -13.21 -8.02 -8.46
C ALA A 210 -14.39 -8.36 -9.38
N GLY A 211 -14.73 -9.64 -9.46
CA GLY A 211 -15.82 -10.14 -10.30
C GLY A 211 -17.00 -10.63 -9.49
N PHE A 212 -18.21 -10.23 -9.88
CA PHE A 212 -19.46 -10.55 -9.19
C PHE A 212 -20.46 -11.16 -10.17
N ASP A 213 -20.96 -12.34 -9.84
CA ASP A 213 -21.97 -13.01 -10.66
C ASP A 213 -23.35 -12.46 -10.31
N VAL A 214 -24.11 -12.04 -11.32
CA VAL A 214 -25.38 -11.33 -11.15
C VAL A 214 -26.42 -11.78 -12.16
N TYR A 215 -27.68 -11.48 -11.85
CA TYR A 215 -28.80 -11.54 -12.77
C TYR A 215 -29.35 -10.12 -13.01
N LEU A 216 -29.37 -9.67 -14.27
CA LEU A 216 -29.73 -8.29 -14.62
C LEU A 216 -31.25 -8.08 -14.69
N ASN A 217 -31.81 -7.27 -13.78
CA ASN A 217 -33.26 -7.00 -13.71
C ASN A 217 -33.66 -5.67 -14.37
N SER A 218 -32.69 -4.84 -14.75
CA SER A 218 -32.90 -3.46 -15.25
C SER A 218 -31.97 -3.15 -16.43
N LEU A 219 -32.42 -2.26 -17.32
CA LEU A 219 -31.59 -1.69 -18.40
C LEU A 219 -30.58 -0.66 -17.91
N SER A 220 -30.77 -0.16 -16.69
CA SER A 220 -29.88 0.83 -16.07
C SER A 220 -29.60 0.44 -14.61
N PRO A 221 -28.95 -0.71 -14.37
CA PRO A 221 -28.53 -1.08 -13.03
C PRO A 221 -27.46 -0.11 -12.52
N VAL A 222 -27.45 0.09 -11.20
CA VAL A 222 -26.47 0.92 -10.51
C VAL A 222 -25.67 0.01 -9.59
N MET A 223 -24.36 -0.01 -9.79
CA MET A 223 -23.44 -0.70 -8.91
C MET A 223 -23.02 0.24 -7.79
N ASN A 224 -23.62 0.06 -6.61
CA ASN A 224 -23.12 0.68 -5.39
C ASN A 224 -22.14 -0.27 -4.72
N ALA A 225 -20.97 0.22 -4.32
CA ALA A 225 -19.98 -0.56 -3.59
C ALA A 225 -19.30 0.27 -2.50
N ALA A 226 -19.01 -0.37 -1.38
CA ALA A 226 -18.09 0.15 -0.37
C ALA A 226 -16.73 -0.54 -0.57
N VAL A 227 -15.71 0.24 -0.90
CA VAL A 227 -14.33 -0.22 -0.99
C VAL A 227 -13.63 0.15 0.30
N GLU A 228 -13.16 -0.85 1.02
CA GLU A 228 -12.41 -0.67 2.26
C GLU A 228 -10.96 -1.08 2.05
N TYR A 229 -10.03 -0.26 2.54
CA TYR A 229 -8.60 -0.55 2.50
C TYR A 229 -7.87 0.16 3.65
N ARG A 230 -6.58 -0.14 3.82
CA ARG A 230 -5.66 0.57 4.70
C ARG A 230 -4.58 1.27 3.90
N ASP A 231 -4.28 2.50 4.27
CA ASP A 231 -3.19 3.27 3.71
C ASP A 231 -1.81 2.87 4.28
N PHE A 232 -0.79 3.66 3.92
CA PHE A 232 0.58 3.50 4.40
C PHE A 232 0.67 3.59 5.94
N ASP A 233 -0.07 4.52 6.55
CA ASP A 233 -0.11 4.74 8.00
C ASP A 233 -1.00 3.70 8.75
N ASN A 234 -1.43 2.63 8.07
CA ASN A 234 -2.37 1.61 8.56
C ASN A 234 -3.76 2.17 8.93
N LYS A 235 -4.09 3.38 8.49
CA LYS A 235 -5.40 3.96 8.73
C LYS A 235 -6.41 3.33 7.76
N LYS A 236 -7.52 2.86 8.33
CA LYS A 236 -8.64 2.32 7.56
C LYS A 236 -9.38 3.44 6.84
N ILE A 237 -9.59 3.26 5.53
CA ILE A 237 -10.31 4.15 4.64
C ILE A 237 -11.47 3.36 4.04
N VAL A 238 -12.63 4.01 3.92
CA VAL A 238 -13.84 3.46 3.30
C VAL A 238 -14.34 4.44 2.26
N GLU A 239 -14.41 4.00 1.01
CA GLU A 239 -14.91 4.78 -0.11
C GLU A 239 -16.19 4.17 -0.64
N ASN A 240 -17.25 4.97 -0.75
CA ASN A 240 -18.50 4.54 -1.35
C ASN A 240 -18.52 5.00 -2.80
N ILE A 241 -18.63 4.05 -3.72
CA ILE A 241 -18.66 4.30 -5.16
C ILE A 241 -20.02 3.93 -5.74
N GLN A 242 -20.41 4.66 -6.77
CA GLN A 242 -21.63 4.44 -7.52
C GLN A 242 -21.31 4.47 -9.01
N ILE A 243 -21.46 3.34 -9.69
CA ILE A 243 -21.20 3.20 -11.13
C ILE A 243 -22.48 2.82 -11.84
N LEU A 244 -22.92 3.65 -12.79
CA LEU A 244 -24.03 3.33 -13.67
C LEU A 244 -23.58 2.30 -14.72
N LEU A 245 -24.30 1.20 -14.83
CA LEU A 245 -24.00 0.14 -15.78
C LEU A 245 -24.91 0.23 -17.01
N THR A 246 -24.36 -0.08 -18.17
CA THR A 246 -25.11 -0.12 -19.43
C THR A 246 -25.57 -1.55 -19.70
N VAL A 247 -26.89 -1.74 -19.77
CA VAL A 247 -27.52 -3.03 -20.11
C VAL A 247 -28.45 -2.83 -21.29
N TYR A 248 -28.46 -3.80 -22.22
CA TYR A 248 -29.23 -3.75 -23.44
C TYR A 248 -30.42 -4.72 -23.41
N SER A 249 -31.47 -4.38 -24.15
CA SER A 249 -32.49 -5.37 -24.51
C SER A 249 -31.87 -6.43 -25.42
N ARG A 250 -32.54 -7.58 -25.54
CA ARG A 250 -32.07 -8.67 -26.39
C ARG A 250 -31.98 -8.25 -27.86
N GLU A 251 -32.98 -7.52 -28.34
CA GLU A 251 -33.02 -7.00 -29.72
C GLU A 251 -31.84 -6.08 -29.98
N ARG A 252 -31.58 -5.12 -29.07
CA ARG A 252 -30.46 -4.20 -29.19
C ARG A 252 -29.11 -4.90 -29.09
N ALA A 253 -29.00 -5.92 -28.24
CA ALA A 253 -27.79 -6.72 -28.12
C ALA A 253 -27.49 -7.53 -29.40
N VAL A 254 -28.52 -7.99 -30.13
CA VAL A 254 -28.35 -8.62 -31.47
C VAL A 254 -27.87 -7.58 -32.49
N GLU A 255 -28.48 -6.39 -32.53
CA GLU A 255 -28.07 -5.30 -33.44
C GLU A 255 -26.61 -4.88 -33.24
N LEU A 256 -26.17 -4.83 -31.98
CA LEU A 256 -24.80 -4.49 -31.61
C LEU A 256 -23.80 -5.66 -31.77
N GLY A 257 -24.27 -6.85 -32.16
CA GLY A 257 -23.44 -8.04 -32.32
C GLY A 257 -22.93 -8.65 -31.01
N ILE A 258 -23.51 -8.27 -29.87
CA ILE A 258 -23.18 -8.81 -28.54
C ILE A 258 -23.67 -10.26 -28.42
N ILE A 259 -24.84 -10.56 -29.00
CA ILE A 259 -25.42 -11.91 -29.07
C ILE A 259 -25.87 -12.24 -30.49
N LYS A 260 -25.94 -13.53 -30.83
CA LYS A 260 -26.40 -14.00 -32.15
C LYS A 260 -27.90 -14.24 -32.17
N GLU A 261 -28.56 -13.89 -33.27
CA GLU A 261 -29.96 -14.20 -33.49
C GLU A 261 -30.20 -15.71 -33.52
N SER A 262 -31.27 -16.16 -32.88
CA SER A 262 -31.61 -17.59 -32.83
C SER A 262 -32.46 -17.97 -34.04
N ASN A 263 -31.85 -18.63 -35.03
CA ASN A 263 -32.55 -19.13 -36.22
C ASN A 263 -33.40 -20.39 -35.98
N THR A 264 -33.54 -20.83 -34.73
CA THR A 264 -34.23 -22.07 -34.38
C THR A 264 -35.67 -22.10 -34.88
N GLY A 265 -36.38 -20.97 -34.83
CA GLY A 265 -37.76 -20.87 -35.36
C GLY A 265 -37.83 -21.07 -36.88
N ILE A 266 -36.89 -20.46 -37.62
CA ILE A 266 -36.78 -20.62 -39.08
C ILE A 266 -36.40 -22.07 -39.42
N ILE A 267 -35.47 -22.66 -38.68
CA ILE A 267 -35.07 -24.06 -38.86
C ILE A 267 -36.25 -25.01 -38.61
N ILE A 268 -37.01 -24.81 -37.52
CA ILE A 268 -38.21 -25.62 -37.23
C ILE A 268 -39.26 -25.45 -38.34
N LEU A 269 -39.48 -24.23 -38.82
CA LEU A 269 -40.42 -23.96 -39.90
C LEU A 269 -40.01 -24.61 -41.22
N LEU A 270 -38.72 -24.57 -41.57
CA LEU A 270 -38.18 -25.26 -42.75
C LEU A 270 -38.32 -26.78 -42.63
N ILE A 271 -38.03 -27.35 -41.45
CA ILE A 271 -38.22 -28.80 -41.20
C ILE A 271 -39.69 -29.17 -41.36
N ALA A 272 -40.62 -28.39 -40.79
CA ALA A 272 -42.06 -28.62 -40.93
C ALA A 272 -42.49 -28.58 -42.40
N LEU A 273 -41.99 -27.61 -43.17
CA LEU A 273 -42.27 -27.49 -44.60
C LEU A 273 -41.77 -28.69 -45.41
N VAL A 274 -40.56 -29.17 -45.12
CA VAL A 274 -40.01 -30.40 -45.75
C VAL A 274 -40.86 -31.62 -45.42
N ILE A 275 -41.32 -31.78 -44.17
CA ILE A 275 -42.20 -32.88 -43.74
C ILE A 275 -43.55 -32.82 -44.48
N ILE A 276 -44.13 -31.63 -44.65
CA ILE A 276 -45.38 -31.43 -45.39
C ILE A 276 -45.18 -31.81 -46.86
N LEU A 277 -44.14 -31.30 -47.52
CA LEU A 277 -43.83 -31.60 -48.92
C LEU A 277 -43.60 -33.10 -49.13
N TRP A 278 -42.85 -33.75 -48.23
CA TRP A 278 -42.63 -35.20 -48.26
C TRP A 278 -43.94 -35.99 -48.10
N SER A 279 -44.80 -35.57 -47.18
CA SER A 279 -46.10 -36.21 -46.93
C SER A 279 -47.03 -36.10 -48.13
N VAL A 280 -47.12 -34.92 -48.74
CA VAL A 280 -47.89 -34.68 -49.98
C VAL A 280 -47.34 -35.52 -51.12
N TRP A 281 -46.02 -35.55 -51.32
CA TRP A 281 -45.38 -36.37 -52.35
C TRP A 281 -45.67 -37.87 -52.14
N ARG A 282 -45.61 -38.36 -50.89
CA ARG A 282 -45.92 -39.75 -50.54
C ARG A 282 -47.38 -40.11 -50.86
N ILE A 283 -48.32 -39.20 -50.60
CA ILE A 283 -49.75 -39.38 -50.93
C ILE A 283 -49.95 -39.43 -52.45
N ILE A 284 -49.35 -38.51 -53.20
CA ILE A 284 -49.47 -38.47 -54.67
C ILE A 284 -48.87 -39.74 -55.30
N LYS A 285 -47.70 -40.18 -54.83
CA LYS A 285 -47.05 -41.42 -55.30
C LYS A 285 -47.94 -42.65 -55.08
N LYS A 286 -48.56 -42.77 -53.89
CA LYS A 286 -49.53 -43.86 -53.60
C LYS A 286 -50.75 -43.79 -54.53
N ARG A 287 -51.30 -42.60 -54.81
CA ARG A 287 -52.44 -42.42 -55.72
C ARG A 287 -52.09 -42.79 -57.18
N ARG A 288 -50.90 -42.41 -57.66
CA ARG A 288 -50.42 -42.78 -59.02
C ARG A 288 -50.17 -44.28 -59.17
N ALA A 289 -49.64 -44.94 -58.15
CA ALA A 289 -49.46 -46.40 -58.16
C ALA A 289 -50.80 -47.16 -58.23
N ARG A 290 -51.83 -46.70 -57.49
CA ARG A 290 -53.19 -47.28 -57.57
C ARG A 290 -53.83 -47.12 -58.94
N LYS A 291 -53.67 -45.96 -59.60
CA LYS A 291 -54.19 -45.74 -60.97
C LYS A 291 -53.55 -46.67 -62.02
N LYS A 292 -52.24 -46.97 -61.91
CA LYS A 292 -51.55 -47.92 -62.80
C LYS A 292 -51.98 -49.38 -62.61
N MET A 293 -52.51 -49.74 -61.44
CA MET A 293 -53.06 -51.09 -61.18
C MET A 293 -54.48 -51.25 -61.72
N MET A 294 -55.28 -50.18 -61.77
CA MET A 294 -56.64 -50.20 -62.34
C MET A 294 -56.67 -50.16 -63.88
N SER A 295 -55.55 -49.78 -64.53
CA SER A 295 -55.45 -49.75 -66.01
C SER A 295 -54.79 -51.00 -66.61
N ARG A 296 -54.58 -52.06 -65.82
CA ARG A 296 -53.99 -53.35 -66.25
C ARG A 296 -54.89 -54.56 -65.92
N GLY A 297 -56.14 -54.33 -65.52
CA GLY A 297 -57.21 -55.33 -65.51
C GLY A 297 -58.21 -54.99 -66.60
#